data_AF-A0A1V5KTH9-F1
#
_entry.id   AF-A0A1V5KTH9-F1
#
_cell.length_a   1.000
_cell.length_b   1.000
_cell.length_c   1.000
_cell.angle_alpha   90.00
_cell.angle_beta   90.00
_cell.angle_gamma   90.00
#
_symmetry.space_group_name_H-M   'P 1'
#
loop_
_entity.id
_entity.type
_entity.pdbx_description
1 polymer ?
#
loop_
_entity_poly.entity_id
_entity_poly.type
_entity_poly.pdbx_seq_one_letter_code
_entity_poly.pdbx_strand_id
1 'polypeptide(L)'
;MANPRFTQKLRFINELRRIHADYVLLDLGAGSSFNVIDFFIAADQGIVVTTPEPMAIQETFNFLKIALMRKIMRQFKNQPEIAALFEQEAFTENIQHGATLGSLLQKIRAIDQTAGNTAAKLFDAFKPSLILNMVHSQEEVKEGIALATAAEELLYINLEFLGYVDYDDSVRKAVKEMRPFMIDNPKSKASKSLAKLISVGLQGKSGWKGFMDRRRVIRQAAEEAKNYPVNQMRESETICSVQCFYWGDCEYQNGGYPCPVRHLDPIFRR
;
A
#
# COMPACT_ATOMS: atom_id res chain seq x y z
N MET A 1 -17.10 -8.53 -2.36
CA MET A 1 -17.61 -8.81 -3.72
C MET A 1 -16.43 -9.09 -4.63
N ALA A 2 -16.34 -10.28 -5.22
CA ALA A 2 -15.30 -10.58 -6.20
C ALA A 2 -15.68 -9.94 -7.55
N ASN A 3 -14.87 -8.97 -8.00
CA ASN A 3 -14.93 -8.35 -9.33
C ASN A 3 -16.14 -7.43 -9.67
N PRO A 4 -16.31 -6.28 -8.98
CA PRO A 4 -17.39 -5.34 -9.27
C PRO A 4 -17.27 -4.70 -10.67
N ARG A 5 -18.41 -4.51 -11.35
CA ARG A 5 -18.49 -3.74 -12.61
C ARG A 5 -18.03 -2.30 -12.40
N PHE A 6 -17.55 -1.64 -13.45
CA PHE A 6 -17.07 -0.26 -13.37
C PHE A 6 -18.10 0.73 -12.79
N THR A 7 -19.38 0.61 -13.18
CA THR A 7 -20.46 1.42 -12.63
C THR A 7 -20.70 1.18 -11.15
N GLN A 8 -20.51 -0.05 -10.67
CA GLN A 8 -20.59 -0.38 -9.25
C GLN A 8 -19.41 0.23 -8.48
N LYS A 9 -18.20 0.21 -9.05
CA LYS A 9 -17.02 0.86 -8.47
C LYS A 9 -17.20 2.37 -8.32
N LEU A 10 -17.71 3.04 -9.35
CA LEU A 10 -18.01 4.48 -9.29
C LEU A 10 -19.06 4.81 -8.22
N ARG A 11 -20.14 4.02 -8.14
CA ARG A 11 -21.14 4.20 -7.08
C ARG A 11 -20.51 4.02 -5.69
N PHE A 12 -19.69 2.98 -5.51
CA PHE A 12 -19.00 2.74 -4.25
C PHE A 12 -18.09 3.91 -3.86
N ILE A 13 -17.26 4.42 -4.78
CA ILE A 13 -16.40 5.59 -4.54
C ILE A 13 -17.23 6.83 -4.18
N ASN A 14 -18.36 7.04 -4.85
CA ASN A 14 -19.24 8.17 -4.55
C ASN A 14 -19.90 8.06 -3.16
N GLU A 15 -20.27 6.84 -2.72
CA GLU A 15 -20.78 6.64 -1.36
C GLU A 15 -19.68 6.79 -0.31
N LEU A 16 -18.44 6.35 -0.59
CA LEU A 16 -17.31 6.60 0.31
C LEU A 16 -17.09 8.10 0.53
N ARG A 17 -17.23 8.92 -0.52
CA ARG A 17 -17.11 10.39 -0.43
C ARG A 17 -18.21 11.07 0.40
N ARG A 18 -19.30 10.37 0.71
CA ARG A 18 -20.41 10.88 1.53
C ARG A 18 -20.26 10.54 3.02
N ILE A 19 -19.31 9.69 3.38
CA ILE A 19 -19.06 9.33 4.77
C ILE A 19 -18.57 10.58 5.52
N HIS A 20 -19.19 10.88 6.66
CA HIS A 20 -18.75 11.94 7.56
C HIS A 20 -17.51 11.50 8.35
N ALA A 21 -16.36 11.51 7.69
CA ALA A 21 -15.06 11.25 8.29
C ALA A 21 -14.00 12.20 7.70
N ASP A 22 -12.99 12.55 8.49
CA ASP A 22 -11.86 13.36 8.01
C ASP A 22 -10.99 12.57 7.01
N TYR A 23 -10.90 11.25 7.20
CA TYR A 23 -10.11 10.35 6.38
C TYR A 23 -10.85 9.03 6.16
N VAL A 24 -10.76 8.51 4.94
CA VAL A 24 -11.19 7.14 4.59
C VAL A 24 -9.98 6.38 4.10
N LEU A 25 -9.54 5.37 4.87
CA LEU A 25 -8.46 4.49 4.45
C LEU A 25 -9.04 3.29 3.70
N LEU A 26 -8.60 3.11 2.46
CA LEU A 26 -8.97 1.96 1.64
C LEU A 26 -7.78 1.01 1.53
N ASP A 27 -7.85 -0.09 2.27
CA ASP A 27 -6.87 -1.17 2.15
C ASP A 27 -7.14 -1.97 0.86
N LEU A 28 -6.16 -1.97 -0.04
CA LEU A 28 -6.27 -2.60 -1.35
C LEU A 28 -5.47 -3.89 -1.35
N GLY A 29 -6.01 -4.93 -1.99
CA GLY A 29 -5.29 -6.18 -2.19
C GLY A 29 -3.97 -5.99 -2.94
N ALA A 30 -3.07 -6.96 -2.81
CA ALA A 30 -1.79 -6.95 -3.50
C ALA A 30 -1.93 -7.08 -5.03
N GLY A 31 -0.91 -6.59 -5.73
CA GLY A 31 -0.76 -6.76 -7.18
C GLY A 31 -1.53 -5.76 -8.03
N SER A 32 -1.44 -5.93 -9.34
CA SER A 32 -1.91 -4.98 -10.36
C SER A 32 -3.31 -5.29 -10.92
N SER A 33 -4.16 -5.98 -10.15
CA SER A 33 -5.51 -6.32 -10.60
C SER A 33 -6.31 -5.05 -10.95
N PHE A 34 -7.18 -5.14 -11.95
CA PHE A 34 -7.92 -3.98 -12.43
C PHE A 34 -8.77 -3.28 -11.36
N ASN A 35 -9.21 -3.99 -10.33
CA ASN A 35 -9.97 -3.38 -9.24
C ASN A 35 -9.07 -2.58 -8.30
N VAL A 36 -7.90 -3.13 -7.94
CA VAL A 36 -6.90 -2.43 -7.11
C VAL A 36 -6.48 -1.13 -7.79
N ILE A 37 -6.09 -1.21 -9.07
CA ILE A 37 -5.67 -0.03 -9.82
C ILE A 37 -6.81 1.01 -9.92
N ASP A 38 -8.06 0.57 -10.09
CA ASP A 38 -9.20 1.48 -10.20
C ASP A 38 -9.47 2.27 -8.94
N PHE A 39 -9.40 1.59 -7.79
CA PHE A 39 -9.55 2.24 -6.51
C PHE A 39 -8.34 3.11 -6.18
N PHE A 40 -7.13 2.67 -6.52
CA PHE A 40 -5.90 3.45 -6.34
C PHE A 40 -5.95 4.79 -7.10
N ILE A 41 -6.35 4.77 -8.39
CA ILE A 41 -6.42 5.98 -9.23
C ILE A 41 -7.56 6.92 -8.78
N ALA A 42 -8.61 6.38 -8.16
CA ALA A 42 -9.79 7.14 -7.74
C ALA A 42 -9.65 7.80 -6.37
N ALA A 43 -8.69 7.35 -5.55
CA ALA A 43 -8.38 7.94 -4.25
C ALA A 43 -7.77 9.34 -4.43
N ASP A 44 -8.02 10.23 -3.46
CA ASP A 44 -7.42 11.57 -3.44
C ASP A 44 -5.90 11.48 -3.22
N GLN A 45 -5.46 10.48 -2.45
CA GLN A 45 -4.06 10.15 -2.22
C GLN A 45 -3.83 8.65 -2.39
N GLY A 46 -3.07 8.26 -3.41
CA GLY A 46 -2.66 6.88 -3.64
C GLY A 46 -1.31 6.61 -2.99
N ILE A 47 -1.27 5.72 -1.99
CA ILE A 47 -0.04 5.34 -1.29
C ILE A 47 0.34 3.92 -1.71
N VAL A 48 1.55 3.75 -2.23
CA VAL A 48 2.16 2.43 -2.47
C VAL A 48 3.10 2.08 -1.34
N VAL A 49 3.02 0.84 -0.86
CA VAL A 49 3.90 0.29 0.15
C VAL A 49 4.75 -0.77 -0.52
N THR A 50 6.07 -0.65 -0.41
CA THR A 50 7.03 -1.61 -0.95
C THR A 50 8.07 -1.98 0.09
N THR A 51 8.98 -2.86 -0.24
CA THR A 51 10.07 -3.32 0.63
C THR A 51 11.39 -3.20 -0.15
N PRO A 52 12.56 -3.13 0.51
CA PRO A 52 13.83 -2.83 -0.16
C PRO A 52 14.34 -3.97 -1.04
N GLU A 53 13.66 -5.11 -1.09
CA GLU A 53 14.01 -6.22 -1.98
C GLU A 53 13.82 -5.81 -3.46
N PRO A 54 14.79 -6.11 -4.35
CA PRO A 54 14.76 -5.69 -5.75
C PRO A 54 13.46 -6.05 -6.49
N MET A 55 12.92 -7.24 -6.22
CA MET A 55 11.67 -7.70 -6.82
C MET A 55 10.46 -6.84 -6.39
N ALA A 56 10.40 -6.43 -5.13
CA ALA A 56 9.31 -5.59 -4.62
C ALA A 56 9.38 -4.17 -5.22
N ILE A 57 10.59 -3.62 -5.34
CA ILE A 57 10.85 -2.34 -6.02
C ILE A 57 10.40 -2.40 -7.48
N GLN A 58 10.78 -3.44 -8.22
CA GLN A 58 10.40 -3.63 -9.62
C GLN A 58 8.88 -3.77 -9.78
N GLU A 59 8.21 -4.57 -8.93
CA GLU A 59 6.76 -4.73 -8.97
C GLU A 59 6.04 -3.41 -8.65
N THR A 60 6.59 -2.60 -7.75
CA THR A 60 6.03 -1.29 -7.41
C THR A 60 6.15 -0.31 -8.58
N PHE A 61 7.31 -0.28 -9.25
CA PHE A 61 7.49 0.52 -10.46
C PHE A 61 6.49 0.11 -11.55
N ASN A 62 6.34 -1.20 -11.79
CA ASN A 62 5.40 -1.73 -12.77
C ASN A 62 3.94 -1.39 -12.40
N PHE A 63 3.58 -1.48 -11.13
CA PHE A 63 2.27 -1.06 -10.63
C PHE A 63 1.99 0.42 -10.96
N LEU A 64 2.94 1.31 -10.70
CA LEU A 64 2.83 2.75 -11.00
C LEU A 64 2.67 2.98 -12.51
N LYS A 65 3.44 2.27 -13.34
CA LYS A 65 3.32 2.31 -14.80
C LYS A 65 1.91 1.89 -15.25
N ILE A 66 1.40 0.77 -14.77
CA ILE A 66 0.07 0.25 -15.11
C ILE A 66 -1.02 1.24 -14.65
N ALA A 67 -0.88 1.80 -13.45
CA ALA A 67 -1.83 2.78 -12.92
C ALA A 67 -1.87 4.07 -13.77
N LEU A 68 -0.71 4.62 -14.11
CA LEU A 68 -0.59 5.79 -14.97
C LEU A 68 -1.20 5.53 -16.36
N MET A 69 -0.80 4.44 -17.01
CA MET A 69 -1.33 4.06 -18.33
C MET A 69 -2.84 3.88 -18.29
N ARG A 70 -3.38 3.24 -17.25
CA ARG A 70 -4.82 3.09 -17.11
C ARG A 70 -5.54 4.42 -16.92
N LYS A 71 -4.95 5.39 -16.22
CA LYS A 71 -5.50 6.75 -16.09
C LYS A 71 -5.50 7.48 -17.43
N ILE A 72 -4.42 7.38 -18.20
CA ILE A 72 -4.27 7.95 -19.55
C ILE A 72 -5.31 7.35 -20.51
N MET A 73 -5.37 6.03 -20.61
CA MET A 73 -6.29 5.33 -21.52
C MET A 73 -7.76 5.64 -21.24
N ARG A 74 -8.09 5.96 -19.97
CA ARG A 74 -9.42 6.44 -19.59
C ARG A 74 -9.68 7.86 -20.03
N GLN A 75 -8.71 8.74 -19.81
CA GLN A 75 -8.82 10.16 -20.15
C GLN A 75 -8.96 10.37 -21.66
N PHE A 76 -8.21 9.61 -22.45
CA PHE A 76 -8.14 9.73 -23.92
C PHE A 76 -8.88 8.62 -24.66
N LYS A 77 -9.88 7.99 -24.03
CA LYS A 77 -10.65 6.88 -24.63
C LYS A 77 -11.23 7.21 -26.00
N ASN A 78 -11.61 8.47 -26.23
CA ASN A 78 -12.20 8.94 -27.49
C ASN A 78 -11.17 9.57 -28.45
N GLN A 79 -9.88 9.50 -28.14
CA GLN A 79 -8.76 10.06 -28.92
C GLN A 79 -7.62 9.01 -29.00
N PRO A 80 -7.85 7.88 -29.71
CA PRO A 80 -6.91 6.75 -29.74
C PRO A 80 -5.52 7.13 -30.28
N GLU A 81 -5.43 8.12 -31.18
CA GLU A 81 -4.17 8.66 -31.70
C GLU A 81 -3.33 9.32 -30.61
N ILE A 82 -3.96 9.98 -29.63
CA ILE A 82 -3.26 10.56 -28.47
C ILE A 82 -2.85 9.47 -27.50
N ALA A 83 -3.73 8.50 -27.25
CA ALA A 83 -3.42 7.35 -26.40
C ALA A 83 -2.22 6.55 -26.90
N ALA A 84 -2.13 6.32 -28.22
CA ALA A 84 -1.04 5.58 -28.85
C ALA A 84 0.34 6.26 -28.67
N LEU A 85 0.40 7.59 -28.58
CA LEU A 85 1.67 8.30 -28.32
C LEU A 85 2.25 7.94 -26.96
N PHE A 86 1.40 7.74 -25.94
CA PHE A 86 1.86 7.31 -24.62
C PHE A 86 2.39 5.87 -24.64
N GLU A 87 1.78 4.98 -25.42
CA GLU A 87 2.28 3.60 -25.54
C GLU A 87 3.64 3.57 -26.25
N GLN A 88 3.82 4.37 -27.29
CA GLN A 88 5.09 4.44 -28.03
C GLN A 88 6.24 4.95 -27.15
N GLU A 89 5.99 5.94 -26.30
CA GLU A 89 7.01 6.46 -25.38
C GLU A 89 7.18 5.63 -24.10
N ALA A 90 6.12 5.04 -23.54
CA ALA A 90 6.19 4.30 -22.27
C ALA A 90 6.70 2.85 -22.39
N PHE A 91 6.76 2.27 -23.59
CA PHE A 91 7.17 0.86 -23.81
C PHE A 91 8.45 0.69 -24.65
N THR A 92 9.13 1.77 -25.01
CA THR A 92 10.47 1.63 -25.57
C THR A 92 11.44 1.31 -24.43
N GLU A 93 11.93 0.06 -24.37
CA GLU A 93 13.00 -0.38 -23.46
C GLU A 93 14.27 0.48 -23.60
N ASN A 94 14.38 1.20 -24.72
CA ASN A 94 15.31 2.30 -24.93
C ASN A 94 14.55 3.62 -24.80
N ILE A 95 14.51 4.20 -23.61
CA ILE A 95 14.19 5.62 -23.46
C ILE A 95 15.14 6.35 -24.42
N GLN A 96 14.60 6.95 -25.48
CA GLN A 96 15.43 7.73 -26.38
C GLN A 96 16.13 8.80 -25.54
N HIS A 97 17.46 8.83 -25.55
CA HIS A 97 18.22 9.89 -24.91
C HIS A 97 17.65 11.25 -25.37
N GLY A 98 17.01 11.98 -24.45
CA GLY A 98 16.36 13.27 -24.71
C GLY A 98 14.83 13.29 -24.73
N ALA A 99 14.14 12.14 -24.58
CA ALA A 99 12.68 12.12 -24.41
C ALA A 99 12.29 12.71 -23.05
N THR A 100 11.51 13.80 -23.05
CA THR A 100 11.02 14.48 -21.86
C THR A 100 9.49 14.57 -21.89
N LEU A 101 8.88 14.74 -20.72
CA LEU A 101 7.46 15.10 -20.63
C LEU A 101 7.14 16.34 -21.50
N GLY A 102 8.05 17.31 -21.55
CA GLY A 102 7.90 18.50 -22.40
C GLY A 102 7.77 18.16 -23.89
N SER A 103 8.64 17.29 -24.41
CA SER A 103 8.58 16.86 -25.82
C SER A 103 7.33 16.05 -26.13
N LEU A 104 6.90 15.17 -25.20
CA LEU A 104 5.67 14.40 -25.36
C LEU A 104 4.44 15.33 -25.41
N LEU A 105 4.34 16.27 -24.46
CA LEU A 105 3.27 17.26 -24.44
C LEU A 105 3.27 18.15 -25.69
N GLN A 106 4.44 18.48 -26.24
CA GLN A 106 4.55 19.23 -27.50
C GLN A 106 4.01 18.42 -28.68
N LYS A 107 4.35 17.13 -28.79
CA LYS A 107 3.80 16.22 -29.81
C LYS A 107 2.28 16.14 -29.73
N ILE A 108 1.73 16.01 -28.51
CA ILE A 108 0.28 15.97 -28.29
C ILE A 108 -0.36 17.30 -28.69
N ARG A 109 0.21 18.45 -28.29
CA ARG A 109 -0.31 19.78 -28.64
C ARG A 109 -0.32 20.06 -30.14
N ALA A 110 0.63 19.50 -30.88
CA ALA A 110 0.67 19.60 -32.34
C ALA A 110 -0.52 18.87 -33.02
N ILE A 111 -1.08 17.86 -32.35
CA ILE A 111 -2.29 17.14 -32.80
C ILE A 111 -3.56 17.84 -32.27
N ASP A 112 -3.61 18.07 -30.96
CA ASP A 112 -4.73 18.74 -30.28
C ASP A 112 -4.22 19.53 -29.06
N GLN A 113 -4.32 20.85 -29.12
CA GLN A 113 -3.92 21.76 -28.04
C GLN A 113 -4.67 21.49 -26.72
N THR A 114 -5.94 21.11 -26.80
CA THR A 114 -6.81 20.81 -25.66
C THR A 114 -6.40 19.48 -25.02
N ALA A 115 -6.09 18.47 -25.84
CA ALA A 115 -5.56 17.20 -25.37
C ALA A 115 -4.21 17.40 -24.65
N GLY A 116 -3.33 18.26 -25.19
CA GLY A 116 -2.05 18.57 -24.57
C GLY A 116 -2.18 19.23 -23.20
N ASN A 117 -3.12 20.16 -23.04
CA ASN A 117 -3.42 20.76 -21.73
C ASN A 117 -4.04 19.75 -20.76
N THR A 118 -4.87 18.84 -21.26
CA THR A 118 -5.47 17.75 -20.48
C THR A 118 -4.41 16.76 -19.99
N ALA A 119 -3.46 16.40 -20.86
CA ALA A 119 -2.33 15.55 -20.52
C ALA A 119 -1.46 16.19 -19.42
N ALA A 120 -1.08 17.47 -19.59
CA ALA A 120 -0.30 18.18 -18.57
C ALA A 120 -0.98 18.14 -17.19
N LYS A 121 -2.29 18.44 -17.14
CA LYS A 121 -3.09 18.35 -15.90
C LYS A 121 -3.14 16.92 -15.33
N LEU A 122 -3.17 15.90 -16.19
CA LEU A 122 -3.19 14.50 -15.75
C LEU A 122 -1.90 14.14 -15.03
N PHE A 123 -0.73 14.48 -15.58
CA PHE A 123 0.58 14.25 -14.94
C PHE A 123 0.72 15.06 -13.66
N ASP A 124 0.28 16.33 -13.66
CA ASP A 124 0.28 17.18 -12.46
C ASP A 124 -0.61 16.65 -11.33
N ALA A 125 -1.70 15.95 -11.67
CA ALA A 125 -2.65 15.39 -10.71
C ALA A 125 -2.30 13.97 -10.27
N PHE A 126 -1.50 13.22 -11.05
CA PHE A 126 -1.10 11.87 -10.69
C PHE A 126 0.19 11.89 -9.85
N LYS A 127 0.01 12.13 -8.55
CA LYS A 127 1.09 12.25 -7.56
C LYS A 127 0.96 11.17 -6.48
N PRO A 128 1.31 9.91 -6.80
CA PRO A 128 1.30 8.85 -5.81
C PRO A 128 2.39 9.09 -4.75
N SER A 129 2.21 8.49 -3.58
CA SER A 129 3.18 8.53 -2.48
C SER A 129 3.75 7.13 -2.22
N LEU A 130 4.99 7.06 -1.73
CA LEU A 130 5.74 5.82 -1.47
C LEU A 130 6.07 5.69 0.02
N ILE A 131 5.83 4.50 0.58
CA ILE A 131 6.34 4.05 1.88
C ILE A 131 7.22 2.83 1.67
N LEU A 132 8.44 2.86 2.20
CA LEU A 132 9.34 1.70 2.22
C LEU A 132 9.19 0.97 3.56
N ASN A 133 8.75 -0.29 3.54
CA ASN A 133 8.51 -1.12 4.71
C ASN A 133 9.65 -2.12 4.92
N MET A 134 9.73 -2.69 6.12
CA MET A 134 10.71 -3.74 6.48
C MET A 134 12.18 -3.34 6.24
N VAL A 135 12.52 -2.08 6.54
CA VAL A 135 13.90 -1.59 6.40
C VAL A 135 14.77 -2.10 7.55
N HIS A 136 15.80 -2.89 7.25
CA HIS A 136 16.74 -3.44 8.24
C HIS A 136 17.89 -2.48 8.54
N SER A 137 18.27 -1.63 7.58
CA SER A 137 19.38 -0.69 7.72
C SER A 137 19.10 0.64 7.02
N GLN A 138 19.77 1.71 7.43
CA GLN A 138 19.62 3.02 6.76
C GLN A 138 20.10 2.99 5.31
N GLU A 139 20.98 2.06 4.94
CA GLU A 139 21.45 1.93 3.56
C GLU A 139 20.35 1.50 2.60
N GLU A 140 19.40 0.67 3.05
CA GLU A 140 18.26 0.21 2.24
C GLU A 140 17.27 1.33 1.88
N VAL A 141 17.30 2.46 2.60
CA VAL A 141 16.47 3.63 2.29
C VAL A 141 16.79 4.18 0.90
N LYS A 142 18.02 3.97 0.40
CA LYS A 142 18.42 4.38 -0.95
C LYS A 142 17.58 3.70 -2.04
N GLU A 143 17.05 2.50 -1.79
CA GLU A 143 16.24 1.77 -2.77
C GLU A 143 14.88 2.47 -2.99
N GLY A 144 14.27 3.00 -1.91
CA GLY A 144 13.05 3.81 -2.01
C GLY A 144 13.29 5.14 -2.74
N ILE A 145 14.45 5.78 -2.50
CA ILE A 145 14.85 7.01 -3.20
C ILE A 145 15.09 6.71 -4.68
N ALA A 146 15.82 5.64 -5.00
CA ALA A 146 16.09 5.23 -6.37
C ALA A 146 14.79 4.92 -7.14
N LEU A 147 13.80 4.29 -6.50
CA LEU A 147 12.49 4.07 -7.09
C LEU A 147 11.75 5.40 -7.39
N ALA A 148 11.81 6.36 -6.48
CA ALA A 148 11.21 7.68 -6.69
C ALA A 148 11.87 8.42 -7.87
N THR A 149 13.20 8.38 -7.95
CA THR A 149 13.97 8.91 -9.08
C THR A 149 13.59 8.22 -10.39
N ALA A 150 13.53 6.88 -10.40
CA ALA A 150 13.12 6.13 -11.59
C ALA A 150 11.68 6.48 -12.02
N ALA A 151 10.75 6.67 -11.09
CA ALA A 151 9.39 7.10 -11.44
C ALA A 151 9.36 8.50 -12.09
N GLU A 152 10.21 9.42 -11.65
CA GLU A 152 10.34 10.74 -12.24
C GLU A 152 10.99 10.70 -13.63
N GLU A 153 12.09 9.98 -13.77
CA GLU A 153 12.86 9.89 -15.02
C GLU A 153 12.13 9.08 -16.11
N LEU A 154 11.44 8.01 -15.72
CA LEU A 154 10.88 7.01 -16.63
C LEU A 154 9.38 7.15 -16.87
N LEU A 155 8.64 7.61 -15.86
CA LEU A 155 7.18 7.77 -15.94
C LEU A 155 6.76 9.23 -15.93
N TYR A 156 7.68 10.17 -15.72
CA TYR A 156 7.40 11.61 -15.62
C TYR A 156 6.41 11.97 -14.51
N ILE A 157 6.36 11.17 -13.44
CA ILE A 157 5.48 11.40 -12.29
C ILE A 157 6.30 11.71 -11.05
N ASN A 158 5.77 12.57 -10.20
CA ASN A 158 6.35 12.80 -8.88
C ASN A 158 5.85 11.71 -7.93
N LEU A 159 6.73 10.76 -7.59
CA LEU A 159 6.48 9.77 -6.54
C LEU A 159 7.00 10.30 -5.21
N GLU A 160 6.09 10.78 -4.36
CA GLU A 160 6.45 11.40 -3.09
C GLU A 160 6.92 10.34 -2.07
N PHE A 161 8.20 10.35 -1.72
CA PHE A 161 8.72 9.44 -0.70
C PHE A 161 8.38 9.92 0.72
N LEU A 162 7.36 9.32 1.34
CA LEU A 162 6.87 9.70 2.67
C LEU A 162 7.83 9.26 3.79
N GLY A 163 8.62 8.21 3.54
CA GLY A 163 9.60 7.65 4.46
C GLY A 163 9.52 6.14 4.54
N TYR A 164 9.95 5.59 5.68
CA TYR A 164 10.04 4.16 5.87
C TYR A 164 9.59 3.67 7.26
N VAL A 165 9.32 2.37 7.34
CA VAL A 165 9.09 1.63 8.58
C VAL A 165 10.25 0.64 8.77
N ASP A 166 10.91 0.71 9.93
CA ASP A 166 11.96 -0.24 10.29
C ASP A 166 11.42 -1.65 10.45
N TYR A 167 12.21 -2.63 10.05
CA TYR A 167 12.01 -4.02 10.45
C TYR A 167 12.03 -4.13 11.98
N ASP A 168 11.05 -4.85 12.53
CA ASP A 168 10.90 -5.03 13.97
C ASP A 168 10.15 -6.32 14.28
N ASP A 169 10.80 -7.25 15.00
CA ASP A 169 10.21 -8.53 15.43
C ASP A 169 8.92 -8.35 16.23
N SER A 170 8.73 -7.20 16.90
CA SER A 170 7.50 -6.90 17.63
C SER A 170 6.27 -6.82 16.71
N VAL A 171 6.43 -6.51 15.42
CA VAL A 171 5.31 -6.52 14.46
C VAL A 171 4.79 -7.94 14.29
N ARG A 172 5.69 -8.93 14.10
CA ARG A 172 5.31 -10.34 13.97
C ARG A 172 4.67 -10.87 15.24
N LYS A 173 5.21 -10.49 16.40
CA LYS A 173 4.61 -10.82 17.70
C LYS A 173 3.19 -10.25 17.80
N ALA A 174 3.01 -8.96 17.51
CA ALA A 174 1.71 -8.31 17.60
C ALA A 174 0.66 -8.95 16.65
N VAL A 175 1.08 -9.34 15.44
CA VAL A 175 0.23 -10.08 14.48
C VAL A 175 -0.24 -11.41 15.08
N LYS A 176 0.65 -12.18 15.72
CA LYS A 176 0.30 -13.44 16.41
C LYS A 176 -0.73 -13.21 17.53
N GLU A 177 -0.57 -12.11 18.25
CA GLU A 177 -1.50 -11.69 19.30
C GLU A 177 -2.80 -11.07 18.77
N MET A 178 -2.95 -10.93 17.44
CA MET A 178 -4.06 -10.23 16.79
C MET A 178 -4.27 -8.81 17.33
N ARG A 179 -3.15 -8.13 17.64
CA ARG A 179 -3.14 -6.74 18.13
C ARG A 179 -2.31 -5.88 17.17
N PRO A 180 -2.74 -4.66 16.85
CA PRO A 180 -1.91 -3.73 16.09
C PRO A 180 -0.59 -3.47 16.83
N PHE A 181 0.55 -3.53 16.13
CA PHE A 181 1.87 -3.40 16.77
C PHE A 181 2.09 -2.05 17.48
N MET A 182 1.44 -0.97 17.00
CA MET A 182 1.46 0.32 17.69
C MET A 182 0.77 0.29 19.06
N ILE A 183 -0.21 -0.58 19.22
CA ILE A 183 -0.96 -0.78 20.46
C ILE A 183 -0.23 -1.78 21.35
N ASP A 184 0.27 -2.88 20.76
CA ASP A 184 1.00 -3.92 21.49
C ASP A 184 2.34 -3.42 22.05
N ASN A 185 3.09 -2.68 21.24
CA ASN A 185 4.37 -2.08 21.64
C ASN A 185 4.54 -0.66 21.06
N PRO A 186 3.95 0.37 21.69
CA PRO A 186 4.03 1.76 21.23
C PRO A 186 5.45 2.34 21.16
N LYS A 187 6.43 1.69 21.82
CA LYS A 187 7.82 2.14 21.91
C LYS A 187 8.76 1.40 20.95
N SER A 188 8.27 0.42 20.20
CA SER A 188 9.04 -0.33 19.21
C SER A 188 9.59 0.58 18.10
N LYS A 189 10.57 0.09 17.33
CA LYS A 189 11.13 0.83 16.19
C LYS A 189 10.03 1.06 15.15
N ALA A 190 9.30 0.01 14.78
CA ALA A 190 8.20 0.11 13.82
C ALA A 190 7.12 1.11 14.27
N SER A 191 6.73 1.12 15.54
CA SER A 191 5.75 2.07 16.10
C SER A 191 6.23 3.51 16.03
N LYS A 192 7.50 3.76 16.34
CA LYS A 192 8.11 5.08 16.23
C LYS A 192 8.19 5.55 14.78
N SER A 193 8.49 4.64 13.86
CA SER A 193 8.62 4.93 12.43
C SER A 193 7.26 5.20 11.80
N LEU A 194 6.22 4.42 12.13
CA LEU A 194 4.85 4.72 11.72
C LEU A 194 4.34 6.05 12.31
N ALA A 195 4.62 6.35 13.59
CA ALA A 195 4.26 7.63 14.18
C ALA A 195 4.97 8.83 13.49
N LYS A 196 6.22 8.63 13.05
CA LYS A 196 6.95 9.62 12.25
C LYS A 196 6.33 9.78 10.85
N LEU A 197 5.95 8.69 10.18
CA LEU A 197 5.27 8.72 8.89
C LEU A 197 3.95 9.49 8.96
N ILE A 198 3.12 9.24 9.99
CA ILE A 198 1.84 9.92 10.16
C ILE A 198 2.06 11.43 10.39
N SER A 199 2.96 11.80 11.29
CA SER A 199 3.16 13.20 11.67
C SER A 199 3.90 14.02 10.62
N VAL A 200 5.00 13.48 10.08
CA VAL A 200 5.88 14.20 9.15
C VAL A 200 5.50 13.93 7.71
N GLY A 201 5.35 12.65 7.33
CA GLY A 201 5.06 12.24 5.95
C GLY A 201 3.66 12.67 5.52
N LEU A 202 2.62 12.17 6.20
CA LEU A 202 1.23 12.39 5.80
C LEU A 202 0.69 13.77 6.19
N GLN A 203 1.04 14.28 7.37
CA GLN A 203 0.52 15.56 7.86
C GLN A 203 1.44 16.75 7.59
N GLY A 204 2.61 16.53 6.98
CA GLY A 204 3.57 17.59 6.64
C GLY A 204 4.10 18.38 7.84
N LYS A 205 4.01 17.86 9.07
CA LYS A 205 4.44 18.59 10.26
C LYS A 205 5.95 18.46 10.42
N SER A 206 6.65 19.60 10.48
CA SER A 206 8.10 19.66 10.69
C SER A 206 8.48 20.29 12.03
N GLY A 207 9.77 20.19 12.39
CA GLY A 207 10.35 20.81 13.58
C GLY A 207 9.65 20.43 14.89
N TRP A 208 9.46 21.43 15.76
CA TRP A 208 8.82 21.25 17.07
C TRP A 208 7.39 20.72 16.98
N LYS A 209 6.62 21.15 15.97
CA LYS A 209 5.24 20.71 15.74
C LYS A 209 5.18 19.22 15.39
N GLY A 210 6.05 18.76 14.48
CA GLY A 210 6.17 17.33 14.15
C GLY A 210 6.61 16.48 15.34
N PHE A 211 7.57 16.98 16.13
CA PHE A 211 8.02 16.30 17.35
C PHE A 211 6.90 16.10 18.38
N MET A 212 6.14 17.15 18.69
CA MET A 212 5.01 17.06 19.62
C MET A 212 3.95 16.10 19.10
N ASP A 213 3.66 16.13 17.80
CA ASP A 213 2.64 15.31 17.19
C ASP A 213 2.99 13.81 17.22
N ARG A 214 4.25 13.47 16.92
CA ARG A 214 4.75 12.10 17.07
C ARG A 214 4.56 11.58 18.49
N ARG A 215 4.86 12.39 19.50
CA ARG A 215 4.65 12.01 20.91
C ARG A 215 3.17 11.84 21.23
N ARG A 216 2.30 12.67 20.66
CA ARG A 216 0.85 12.57 20.79
C ARG A 216 0.35 11.24 20.23
N VAL A 217 0.77 10.86 19.01
CA VAL A 217 0.38 9.59 18.37
C VAL A 217 0.78 8.39 19.22
N ILE A 218 2.03 8.34 19.68
CA ILE A 218 2.52 7.25 20.55
C ILE A 218 1.74 7.20 21.87
N ARG A 219 1.44 8.36 22.47
CA ARG A 219 0.67 8.44 23.72
C ARG A 219 -0.77 7.94 23.52
N GLN A 220 -1.41 8.29 22.42
CA GLN A 220 -2.75 7.81 22.08
C GLN A 220 -2.77 6.29 21.93
N ALA A 221 -1.83 5.72 21.17
CA ALA A 221 -1.72 4.27 21.01
C ALA A 221 -1.48 3.55 22.35
N ALA A 222 -0.67 4.13 23.24
CA ALA A 222 -0.44 3.59 24.58
C ALA A 222 -1.69 3.67 25.49
N GLU A 223 -2.54 4.67 25.30
CA GLU A 223 -3.80 4.79 26.04
C GLU A 223 -4.83 3.78 25.53
N GLU A 224 -4.97 3.65 24.21
CA GLU A 224 -5.82 2.64 23.56
C GLU A 224 -5.42 1.22 23.96
N ALA A 225 -4.12 0.96 24.12
CA ALA A 225 -3.60 -0.35 24.53
C ALA A 225 -4.16 -0.87 25.86
N LYS A 226 -4.51 0.02 26.78
CA LYS A 226 -5.12 -0.35 28.08
C LYS A 226 -6.51 -0.96 27.91
N ASN A 227 -7.25 -0.51 26.90
CA ASN A 227 -8.64 -0.91 26.64
C ASN A 227 -8.78 -1.84 25.43
N TYR A 228 -7.69 -2.10 24.70
CA TYR A 228 -7.73 -2.96 23.53
C TYR A 228 -7.90 -4.43 23.95
N PRO A 229 -8.84 -5.19 23.34
CA PRO A 229 -9.08 -6.59 23.70
C PRO A 229 -7.81 -7.43 23.64
N VAL A 230 -7.57 -8.22 24.68
CA VAL A 230 -6.49 -9.21 24.68
C VAL A 230 -7.03 -10.46 24.02
N ASN A 231 -6.40 -10.89 22.94
CA ASN A 231 -6.69 -12.19 22.36
C ASN A 231 -6.21 -13.28 23.32
N GLN A 232 -7.12 -14.10 23.83
CA GLN A 232 -6.79 -15.22 24.71
C GLN A 232 -6.54 -16.52 23.96
N MET A 233 -6.57 -16.51 22.62
CA MET A 233 -6.24 -17.71 21.83
C MET A 233 -4.78 -18.07 22.11
N ARG A 234 -4.57 -19.11 22.93
CA ARG A 234 -3.28 -19.75 23.10
C ARG A 234 -2.82 -20.23 21.72
N GLU A 235 -1.60 -19.88 21.31
CA GLU A 235 -0.99 -20.46 20.12
C GLU A 235 -1.08 -21.99 20.23
N SER A 236 -1.99 -22.61 19.47
CA SER A 236 -1.84 -24.01 19.16
C SER A 236 -0.92 -24.06 17.95
N GLU A 237 0.29 -24.59 18.11
CA GLU A 237 1.21 -24.84 16.99
C GLU A 237 0.63 -25.84 15.97
N THR A 238 -0.52 -26.46 16.27
CA THR A 238 -1.19 -27.44 15.41
C THR A 238 -2.55 -26.94 14.93
N ILE A 239 -2.71 -26.85 13.62
CA ILE A 239 -4.01 -26.64 12.96
C ILE A 239 -4.90 -27.87 13.18
N CYS A 240 -6.18 -27.65 13.49
CA CYS A 240 -7.19 -28.69 13.58
C CYS A 240 -7.28 -29.43 12.23
N SER A 241 -7.04 -30.74 12.26
CA SER A 241 -6.93 -31.58 11.05
C SER A 241 -7.87 -32.76 11.16
N VAL A 242 -8.48 -33.16 10.04
CA VAL A 242 -9.28 -34.39 9.91
C VAL A 242 -8.51 -35.65 10.29
N GLN A 243 -7.18 -35.58 10.34
CA GLN A 243 -6.29 -36.65 10.81
C GLN A 243 -6.06 -36.63 12.33
N CYS A 244 -6.77 -35.77 13.07
CA CYS A 244 -6.70 -35.75 14.53
C CYS A 244 -7.29 -37.04 15.10
N PHE A 245 -6.59 -37.64 16.06
CA PHE A 245 -7.03 -38.86 16.75
C PHE A 245 -8.44 -38.72 17.35
N TYR A 246 -8.77 -37.55 17.89
CA TYR A 246 -10.06 -37.25 18.50
C TYR A 246 -11.08 -36.67 17.51
N TRP A 247 -10.81 -36.67 16.20
CA TRP A 247 -11.63 -35.94 15.23
C TRP A 247 -13.11 -36.30 15.34
N GLY A 248 -13.45 -37.60 15.37
CA GLY A 248 -14.84 -38.08 15.45
C GLY A 248 -15.60 -37.68 16.73
N ASP A 249 -14.88 -37.46 17.83
CA ASP A 249 -15.45 -37.24 19.17
C ASP A 249 -15.21 -35.81 19.71
N CYS A 250 -14.57 -34.95 18.92
CA CYS A 250 -14.20 -33.59 19.31
C CYS A 250 -15.34 -32.60 19.01
N GLU A 251 -15.79 -31.86 20.01
CA GLU A 251 -16.82 -30.80 19.84
C GLU A 251 -16.29 -29.57 19.07
N TYR A 252 -14.98 -29.48 18.82
CA TYR A 252 -14.28 -28.32 18.25
C TYR A 252 -13.69 -28.61 16.84
N GLN A 253 -14.40 -29.39 16.01
CA GLN A 253 -14.03 -29.77 14.62
C GLN A 253 -13.98 -28.57 13.64
N ASN A 254 -13.13 -27.58 13.93
CA ASN A 254 -12.94 -26.39 13.12
C ASN A 254 -11.71 -26.57 12.22
N GLY A 255 -11.79 -27.51 11.28
CA GLY A 255 -10.69 -27.86 10.38
C GLY A 255 -10.02 -26.64 9.74
N GLY A 256 -8.69 -26.62 9.69
CA GLY A 256 -7.93 -25.49 9.13
C GLY A 256 -7.68 -24.33 10.11
N TYR A 257 -8.32 -24.32 11.28
CA TYR A 257 -8.11 -23.31 12.33
C TYR A 257 -7.21 -23.84 13.47
N PRO A 258 -6.56 -22.97 14.25
CA PRO A 258 -5.85 -23.37 15.47
C PRO A 258 -6.72 -24.24 16.39
N CYS A 259 -6.19 -25.39 16.83
CA CYS A 259 -6.90 -26.34 17.68
C CYS A 259 -6.95 -25.88 19.15
N PRO A 260 -8.15 -25.61 19.73
CA PRO A 260 -8.25 -25.00 21.05
C PRO A 260 -7.97 -25.96 22.23
N VAL A 261 -7.82 -27.27 21.99
CA VAL A 261 -7.89 -28.31 23.03
C VAL A 261 -6.59 -29.13 23.20
N ARG A 262 -5.50 -28.83 22.46
CA ARG A 262 -4.37 -29.77 22.39
C ARG A 262 -3.26 -29.50 23.43
N HIS A 263 -3.28 -30.31 24.51
CA HIS A 263 -2.15 -30.67 25.39
C HIS A 263 -2.27 -32.09 25.96
N LEU A 264 -3.18 -32.94 25.45
CA LEU A 264 -3.21 -34.35 25.82
C LEU A 264 -2.16 -35.09 25.00
N ASP A 265 -0.93 -35.17 25.51
CA ASP A 265 0.01 -36.20 25.08
C ASP A 265 -0.73 -37.55 25.10
N PRO A 266 -0.55 -38.42 24.09
CA PRO A 266 -1.12 -39.75 24.16
C PRO A 266 -0.53 -40.43 25.39
N ILE A 267 -1.34 -40.60 26.44
CA ILE A 267 -1.04 -41.39 27.64
C ILE A 267 -0.64 -42.83 27.25
N PHE A 268 -0.84 -43.23 26.00
CA PHE A 268 -0.42 -44.49 25.42
C PHE A 268 0.58 -44.29 24.27
N ARG A 269 1.81 -43.84 24.59
CA ARG A 269 2.98 -44.41 23.91
C ARG A 269 3.23 -45.79 24.51
N ARG A 270 2.80 -46.84 23.80
CA ARG A 270 3.43 -48.16 23.86
C ARG A 270 4.07 -48.41 22.50
#